data_AF-A0A1Q7AJC3-F1
#
_entry.id   AF-A0A1Q7AJC3-F1
#
_cell.length_a   1.000
_cell.length_b   1.000
_cell.length_c   1.000
_cell.angle_alpha   90.00
_cell.angle_beta   90.00
_cell.angle_gamma   90.00
#
_symmetry.space_group_name_H-M   'P 1'
#
loop_
_entity.id
_entity.type
_entity.pdbx_description
1 polymer ?
#
loop_
_entity_poly.entity_id
_entity_poly.type
_entity_poly.pdbx_seq_one_letter_code
_entity_poly.pdbx_strand_id
1 'polypeptide(L)'
;MARLSWFDDKAEHPVIQEQVSKLASFTSALADGIVSSEELKGQEQRLMSAMKALEPELTDDLHAKVTKVLVELTAYDVMRLLNELRAGRSATGQRWRP
;
A
#
# COMPACT_ATOMS: atom_id res chain seq x y z
N MET A 1 7.23 18.19 14.07
CA MET A 1 7.78 16.85 13.77
C MET A 1 8.51 16.92 12.44
N ALA A 2 9.68 16.29 12.31
CA ALA A 2 10.41 16.27 11.04
C ALA A 2 9.58 15.54 9.97
N ARG A 3 9.56 16.06 8.74
CA ARG A 3 8.86 15.41 7.62
C ARG A 3 9.55 14.08 7.33
N LEU A 4 8.81 12.99 7.40
CA LEU A 4 9.28 11.68 6.93
C LEU A 4 9.40 11.74 5.40
N SER A 5 10.59 11.46 4.90
CA SER A 5 10.81 11.34 3.46
C SER A 5 10.06 10.13 2.91
N TRP A 6 9.42 10.28 1.75
CA TRP A 6 8.75 9.16 1.05
C TRP A 6 9.73 8.34 0.20
N PHE A 7 10.99 8.79 0.13
CA PHE A 7 12.08 8.20 -0.65
C PHE A 7 13.35 8.10 0.19
N ASP A 8 14.15 7.08 -0.11
CA ASP A 8 15.57 6.97 0.26
C ASP A 8 16.32 6.76 -1.06
N ASP A 9 17.40 7.52 -1.28
CA ASP A 9 18.22 7.47 -2.50
C ASP A 9 18.85 6.08 -2.73
N LYS A 10 18.82 5.20 -1.72
CA LYS A 10 19.34 3.83 -1.78
C LYS A 10 18.25 2.75 -1.93
N ALA A 11 16.97 3.10 -1.85
CA ALA A 11 15.89 2.12 -1.88
C ALA A 11 15.45 1.81 -3.32
N GLU A 12 15.34 0.52 -3.66
CA GLU A 12 14.86 0.06 -4.97
C GLU A 12 13.33 0.16 -5.12
N HIS A 13 12.64 0.55 -4.06
CA HIS A 13 11.19 0.73 -3.97
C HIS A 13 10.88 1.94 -3.09
N PRO A 14 9.69 2.57 -3.23
CA PRO A 14 9.37 3.72 -2.41
C PRO A 14 9.36 3.34 -0.91
N VAL A 15 9.83 4.25 -0.05
CA VAL A 15 9.99 3.99 1.40
C VAL A 15 8.66 4.15 2.14
N ILE A 16 7.67 4.75 1.47
CA ILE A 16 6.31 4.87 2.00
C ILE A 16 5.66 3.51 2.27
N GLN A 17 5.98 2.47 1.48
CA GLN A 17 5.52 1.11 1.72
C GLN A 17 6.06 0.53 3.03
N GLU A 18 7.26 0.90 3.46
CA GLU A 18 7.82 0.44 4.74
C GLU A 18 7.05 1.04 5.92
N GLN A 19 6.39 2.18 5.74
CA GLN A 19 5.54 2.77 6.78
C GLN A 19 4.25 2.00 6.99
N VAL A 20 3.82 1.16 6.03
CA VAL A 20 2.65 0.30 6.17
C VAL A 20 2.86 -0.70 7.32
N SER A 21 4.10 -1.15 7.55
CA SER A 21 4.45 -1.99 8.71
C SER A 21 4.30 -1.28 10.07
N LYS A 22 4.20 0.06 10.08
CA LYS A 22 3.95 0.86 11.29
C LYS A 22 2.47 1.16 11.52
N LEU A 23 1.60 0.83 10.56
CA LEU A 23 0.16 0.90 10.76
C LEU A 23 -0.24 -0.29 11.63
N ALA A 24 -0.54 -0.03 12.90
CA ALA A 24 -0.96 -1.06 13.85
C ALA A 24 -2.11 -1.93 13.29
N SER A 25 -3.03 -1.33 12.54
CA SER A 25 -4.13 -2.02 11.87
C SER A 25 -3.68 -3.00 10.77
N PHE A 26 -2.58 -2.72 10.09
CA PHE A 26 -2.00 -3.60 9.08
C PHE A 26 -1.24 -4.76 9.70
N THR A 27 -0.42 -4.50 10.73
CA THR A 27 0.28 -5.54 11.48
C THR A 27 -0.66 -6.49 12.22
N SER A 28 -1.79 -6.00 12.74
CA SER A 28 -2.78 -6.85 13.41
C SER A 28 -3.58 -7.70 12.42
N ALA A 29 -4.00 -7.14 11.27
CA ALA A 29 -4.78 -7.87 10.26
C ALA A 29 -3.96 -8.88 9.42
N LEU A 30 -2.63 -8.88 9.58
CA LEU A 30 -1.74 -9.85 8.95
C LEU A 30 -1.18 -10.88 9.94
N ALA A 31 -1.50 -10.77 11.23
CA ALA A 31 -0.95 -11.63 12.27
C ALA A 31 -1.38 -13.10 12.13
N ASP A 32 -2.57 -13.34 11.58
CA ASP A 32 -3.12 -14.65 11.26
C ASP A 32 -3.01 -15.00 9.76
N GLY A 33 -2.48 -14.08 8.95
CA GLY A 33 -2.34 -14.21 7.50
C GLY A 33 -3.65 -14.07 6.71
N ILE A 34 -4.76 -13.67 7.34
CA ILE A 34 -6.07 -13.55 6.68
C ILE A 34 -6.68 -12.17 6.98
N VAL A 35 -6.76 -11.33 5.95
CA VAL A 35 -7.51 -10.07 6.06
C VAL A 35 -9.00 -10.36 5.92
N SER A 36 -9.76 -10.16 7.00
CA SER A 36 -11.22 -10.32 6.98
C SER A 36 -11.92 -9.16 6.25
N SER A 37 -13.16 -9.39 5.82
CA SER A 37 -13.99 -8.34 5.20
C SER A 37 -14.23 -7.14 6.13
N GLU A 38 -14.29 -7.36 7.44
CA GLU A 38 -14.48 -6.30 8.43
C GLU A 38 -13.23 -5.43 8.57
N GLU A 39 -12.04 -6.05 8.62
CA GLU A 39 -10.77 -5.33 8.69
C GLU A 39 -10.51 -4.51 7.42
N LEU A 40 -10.86 -5.07 6.26
CA LEU A 40 -10.78 -4.37 4.98
C LEU A 40 -11.70 -3.14 4.98
N LYS A 41 -12.95 -3.31 5.41
CA LYS A 41 -13.90 -2.19 5.53
C LYS A 41 -13.42 -1.13 6.51
N GLY A 42 -12.83 -1.53 7.64
CA GLY A 42 -12.23 -0.61 8.59
C GLY A 42 -11.06 0.18 7.98
N GLN A 43 -10.24 -0.46 7.14
CA GLN A 43 -9.14 0.21 6.43
C GLN A 43 -9.67 1.19 5.39
N GLU A 44 -10.69 0.81 4.62
CA GLU A 44 -11.35 1.68 3.66
C GLU A 44 -11.90 2.94 4.35
N GLN A 45 -12.59 2.78 5.48
CA GLN A 45 -13.11 3.92 6.25
C GLN A 45 -12.00 4.87 6.73
N ARG A 46 -10.88 4.34 7.20
CA ARG A 46 -9.71 5.16 7.60
C ARG A 46 -9.13 5.92 6.41
N LEU A 47 -8.98 5.26 5.25
CA LEU A 47 -8.50 5.89 4.02
C LEU A 47 -9.44 7.02 3.57
N MET A 48 -10.75 6.77 3.52
CA MET A 48 -11.74 7.77 3.14
C MET A 48 -11.70 9.00 4.07
N SER A 49 -11.63 8.78 5.38
CA SER A 49 -11.53 9.86 6.37
C SER A 49 -10.25 10.68 6.17
N ALA A 50 -9.10 10.04 5.92
CA ALA A 50 -7.85 10.73 5.66
C ALA A 50 -7.89 11.56 4.37
N MET A 51 -8.45 11.02 3.28
CA MET A 51 -8.60 11.75 2.01
C MET A 51 -9.52 12.96 2.17
N LYS A 52 -10.67 12.80 2.82
CA LYS A 52 -11.63 13.89 3.07
C LYS A 52 -11.05 15.01 3.94
N ALA A 53 -10.16 14.68 4.88
CA ALA A 53 -9.49 15.67 5.71
C ALA A 53 -8.41 16.43 4.93
N LEU A 54 -7.62 15.72 4.10
CA LEU A 54 -6.50 16.30 3.37
C LEU A 54 -6.94 17.14 2.16
N GLU A 55 -7.90 16.65 1.38
CA GLU A 55 -8.27 17.22 0.08
C GLU A 55 -8.60 18.72 0.12
N PRO A 56 -9.37 19.25 1.10
CA PRO A 56 -9.68 20.69 1.18
C PRO A 56 -8.48 21.58 1.56
N GLU A 57 -7.41 21.02 2.12
CA GLU A 57 -6.19 21.77 2.49
C GLU A 57 -5.24 21.98 1.30
N LEU A 58 -5.50 21.30 0.18
CA LEU A 58 -4.66 21.36 -1.01
C LEU A 58 -5.11 22.48 -1.94
N THR A 59 -4.16 23.25 -2.46
CA THR A 59 -4.40 24.08 -3.63
C THR A 59 -4.60 23.19 -4.87
N ASP A 60 -5.23 23.70 -5.93
CA ASP A 60 -5.47 22.92 -7.16
C ASP A 60 -4.19 22.27 -7.72
N ASP A 61 -3.06 22.99 -7.72
CA ASP A 61 -1.77 22.45 -8.18
C ASP A 61 -1.24 21.34 -7.26
N LEU A 62 -1.39 21.48 -5.94
CA LEU A 62 -0.98 20.45 -4.99
C LEU A 62 -1.92 19.24 -5.04
N HIS A 63 -3.22 19.47 -5.21
CA HIS A 63 -4.22 18.42 -5.38
C HIS A 63 -3.90 17.56 -6.60
N ALA A 64 -3.59 18.17 -7.75
CA ALA A 64 -3.21 17.46 -8.95
C ALA A 64 -1.95 16.60 -8.74
N LYS A 65 -0.94 17.13 -8.04
CA LYS A 65 0.31 16.40 -7.74
C LYS A 65 0.08 15.23 -6.78
N VAL A 66 -0.67 15.45 -5.69
CA VAL A 66 -1.00 14.40 -4.71
C VAL A 66 -1.85 13.32 -5.36
N THR A 67 -2.85 13.71 -6.15
CA THR A 67 -3.70 12.78 -6.91
C THR A 67 -2.86 11.89 -7.82
N LYS A 68 -1.92 12.47 -8.57
CA LYS A 68 -1.00 11.70 -9.40
C LYS A 68 -0.22 10.67 -8.58
N VAL A 69 0.34 11.06 -7.43
CA VAL A 69 1.08 10.14 -6.55
C VAL A 69 0.18 9.00 -6.05
N LEU A 70 -1.04 9.30 -5.60
CA LEU A 70 -1.98 8.28 -5.11
C LEU A 70 -2.36 7.27 -6.20
N VAL A 71 -2.58 7.75 -7.44
CA VAL A 71 -2.89 6.90 -8.59
C VAL A 71 -1.72 6.00 -8.94
N GLU A 72 -0.51 6.55 -9.07
CA GLU A 72 0.70 5.78 -9.41
C GLU A 72 1.02 4.75 -8.31
N LEU A 73 0.89 5.12 -7.04
CA LEU A 73 1.13 4.22 -5.91
C LEU A 73 0.13 3.06 -5.92
N THR A 74 -1.16 3.35 -6.13
CA THR A 74 -2.20 2.31 -6.22
C THR A 74 -1.94 1.36 -7.38
N ALA A 75 -1.59 1.90 -8.56
CA ALA A 75 -1.27 1.10 -9.73
C ALA A 75 -0.05 0.20 -9.48
N TYR A 76 1.03 0.77 -8.92
CA TYR A 76 2.24 0.03 -8.57
C TYR A 76 1.97 -1.10 -7.59
N ASP A 77 1.25 -0.84 -6.49
CA ASP A 77 0.96 -1.86 -5.47
C ASP A 77 0.13 -3.02 -6.05
N VAL A 78 -0.85 -2.73 -6.92
CA VAL A 78 -1.62 -3.76 -7.64
C VAL A 78 -0.72 -4.56 -8.60
N MET A 79 0.10 -3.87 -9.41
CA MET A 79 1.02 -4.53 -10.35
C MET A 79 2.03 -5.44 -9.63
N ARG A 80 2.59 -4.95 -8.52
CA ARG A 80 3.52 -5.70 -7.67
C ARG A 80 2.84 -6.94 -7.08
N LEU A 81 1.66 -6.80 -6.47
CA LEU A 81 0.90 -7.92 -5.92
C LEU A 81 0.61 -9.00 -6.98
N LEU A 82 0.18 -8.57 -8.18
CA LEU A 82 -0.08 -9.50 -9.28
C LEU A 82 1.19 -10.21 -9.76
N ASN A 83 2.33 -9.50 -9.81
CA ASN A 83 3.62 -10.08 -10.17
C ASN A 83 4.07 -11.12 -9.14
N GLU A 84 3.99 -10.80 -7.84
CA GLU A 84 4.32 -11.70 -6.73
C GLU A 84 3.43 -12.95 -6.74
N LEU A 85 2.11 -12.81 -6.95
CA LEU A 85 1.18 -13.95 -7.07
C LEU A 85 1.48 -14.85 -8.28
N ARG A 86 2.01 -14.31 -9.38
CA ARG A 86 2.46 -15.12 -10.54
C ARG A 86 3.76 -15.85 -10.21
N ALA A 87 4.72 -15.19 -9.59
CA ALA A 87 5.98 -15.80 -9.17
C ALA A 87 5.77 -16.94 -8.16
N GLY A 88 4.91 -16.72 -7.15
CA GLY A 88 4.59 -17.73 -6.13
C GLY A 88 3.87 -18.97 -6.69
N ARG A 89 2.96 -18.81 -7.66
CA ARG A 89 2.29 -19.94 -8.34
C ARG A 89 3.25 -20.78 -9.19
N SER A 90 4.30 -20.17 -9.73
CA SER A 90 5.33 -20.84 -10.54
C SER A 90 6.19 -21.77 -9.68
N ALA A 91 6.49 -21.38 -8.44
CA ALA A 91 7.28 -22.18 -7.50
C ALA A 91 6.53 -23.44 -7.00
N THR A 92 5.21 -23.36 -6.85
CA THR A 92 4.38 -24.49 -6.37
C THR A 92 4.11 -25.53 -7.49
N GLY A 93 4.03 -25.09 -8.76
CA GLY A 93 3.85 -25.97 -9.91
C GLY A 93 5.08 -26.83 -10.29
N GLN A 94 6.28 -26.44 -9.88
CA GLN A 94 7.51 -27.24 -10.09
C GLN A 94 7.74 -28.33 -9.04
N ARG A 95 7.02 -28.29 -7.90
CA ARG A 95 7.28 -29.19 -6.76
C ARG A 95 6.52 -30.52 -6.84
N TRP A 96 5.62 -30.71 -7.80
CA TRP A 96 4.97 -32.01 -8.05
C TRP A 96 5.49 -32.65 -9.34
N ARG A 97 6.28 -33.72 -9.19
CA ARG A 97 6.56 -34.72 -10.20
C ARG A 97 6.23 -36.09 -9.56
N PRO A 98 5.34 -36.90 -10.16
CA PRO A 98 4.97 -38.21 -9.61
C PRO A 98 6.14 -39.20 -9.63
#